data_AF-A0A377AD04-F1
#
_entry.id   AF-A0A377AD04-F1
#
_cell.length_a   1.000
_cell.length_b   1.000
_cell.length_c   1.000
_cell.angle_alpha   90.00
_cell.angle_beta   90.00
_cell.angle_gamma   90.00
#
_symmetry.space_group_name_H-M   'P 1'
#
loop_
_entity.id
_entity.type
_entity.pdbx_description
1 polymer ?
#
loop_
_entity_poly.entity_id
_entity_poly.type
_entity_poly.pdbx_seq_one_letter_code
_entity_poly.pdbx_strand_id
1 'polypeptide(L)'
;MAEKWTVEFEYLFTDLRKTHNQGVFDVYSPDMLRCRKSGVLTGLPDGYGRGRIIGDYRRVALYGISYLVRERELQFADLQSRLEKGEDLEATIRLREELAEHRHALLQIQEMAAKYGFDISRPAQNAQEAVQWLYFAYLAAVKSQNGGAMSLGRTASFLDIYIERDFKAGVLNEQQAQELIDHFIMKIRMVRFLRTPEFDSLFSGDPIWATEVIGGMGLDGRTLVTKNSFRYLHTLHTMGPAPEPNLTILWSEELPIAFKKYAAQVSIVTSSLQYENDDLMRTDFNSDDYAIACCVSPMVIGKQMQFFGARANLAKTLLYAN
;
A
#
# COMPACT_ATOMS: atom_id res chain seq x y z
N MET A 1 -14.58 -11.26 27.11
CA MET A 1 -13.57 -10.90 28.13
C MET A 1 -12.44 -10.21 27.37
N ALA A 2 -12.16 -8.95 27.65
CA ALA A 2 -11.00 -8.29 27.04
C ALA A 2 -9.74 -8.97 27.60
N GLU A 3 -8.93 -9.58 26.74
CA GLU A 3 -7.60 -10.04 27.16
C GLU A 3 -6.82 -8.83 27.66
N LYS A 4 -6.31 -8.91 28.90
CA LYS A 4 -5.38 -7.91 29.43
C LYS A 4 -4.03 -8.13 28.75
N TRP A 5 -3.33 -7.05 28.42
CA TRP A 5 -1.95 -7.13 27.97
C TRP A 5 -1.10 -7.86 29.01
N THR A 6 -0.11 -8.62 28.55
CA THR A 6 0.84 -9.26 29.47
C THR A 6 1.74 -8.21 30.09
N VAL A 7 2.12 -8.42 31.35
CA VAL A 7 3.07 -7.51 32.06
C VAL A 7 4.38 -7.37 31.28
N GLU A 8 4.83 -8.44 30.64
CA GLU A 8 6.02 -8.45 29.78
C GLU A 8 5.86 -7.55 28.54
N PHE A 9 4.69 -7.58 27.90
CA PHE A 9 4.41 -6.74 26.73
C PHE A 9 4.38 -5.25 27.13
N GLU A 10 3.74 -4.92 28.25
CA GLU A 10 3.73 -3.56 28.77
C GLU A 10 5.15 -3.08 29.05
N TYR A 11 5.92 -3.83 29.86
CA TYR A 11 7.31 -3.50 30.21
C TYR A 11 8.20 -3.26 28.98
N LEU A 12 8.07 -4.11 27.95
CA LEU A 12 8.85 -3.96 26.72
C LEU A 12 8.58 -2.62 26.01
N PHE A 13 7.33 -2.18 25.93
CA PHE A 13 6.94 -0.98 25.17
C PHE A 13 6.74 0.28 26.04
N THR A 14 6.91 0.19 27.36
CA THR A 14 6.99 1.35 28.26
C THR A 14 8.42 1.66 28.68
N ASP A 15 9.22 0.64 29.01
CA ASP A 15 10.53 0.84 29.67
C ASP A 15 11.72 0.57 28.75
N LEU A 16 11.61 -0.39 27.82
CA LEU A 16 12.75 -0.81 26.98
C LEU A 16 12.73 -0.18 25.58
N ARG A 17 11.60 -0.24 24.88
CA ARG A 17 11.44 0.25 23.51
C ARG A 17 10.42 1.37 23.47
N LYS A 18 10.93 2.61 23.44
CA LYS A 18 10.11 3.81 23.24
C LYS A 18 9.25 3.70 21.98
N THR A 19 7.97 4.02 22.11
CA THR A 19 7.00 4.01 21.01
C THR A 19 6.96 5.36 20.28
N HIS A 20 6.41 5.35 19.06
CA HIS A 20 6.11 6.58 18.32
C HIS A 20 5.22 7.53 19.12
N ASN A 21 4.14 7.00 19.72
CA ASN A 21 3.20 7.78 20.51
C ASN A 21 3.90 8.52 21.66
N GLN A 22 4.67 7.81 22.49
CA GLN A 22 5.39 8.46 23.59
C GLN A 22 6.39 9.51 23.07
N GLY A 23 7.12 9.21 21.98
CA GLY A 23 8.03 10.16 21.34
C GLY A 23 7.35 11.45 20.88
N VAL A 24 6.15 11.35 20.31
CA VAL A 24 5.36 12.51 19.88
C VAL A 24 4.88 13.34 21.07
N PHE A 25 4.31 12.69 22.08
CA PHE A 25 3.74 13.40 23.23
C PHE A 25 4.79 14.03 24.14
N ASP A 26 6.03 13.52 24.16
CA ASP A 26 7.15 14.14 24.87
C ASP A 26 7.59 15.49 24.27
N VAL A 27 7.32 15.71 22.97
CA VAL A 27 7.75 16.93 22.24
C VAL A 27 6.58 17.84 21.85
N TYR A 28 5.34 17.46 22.16
CA TYR A 28 4.17 18.28 21.89
C TYR A 28 4.15 19.55 22.74
N SER A 29 3.84 20.68 22.10
CA SER A 29 3.64 21.93 22.83
C SER A 29 2.26 21.97 23.51
N PRO A 30 2.10 22.77 24.58
CA PRO A 30 0.80 23.01 25.19
C PRO A 30 -0.26 23.52 24.19
N ASP A 31 0.13 24.28 23.17
CA ASP A 31 -0.76 24.75 22.11
C ASP A 31 -1.27 23.60 21.23
N MET A 32 -0.39 22.67 20.83
CA MET A 32 -0.78 21.51 20.04
C MET A 32 -1.80 20.65 20.78
N LEU A 33 -1.59 20.45 22.09
CA LEU A 33 -2.55 19.74 22.96
C LEU A 33 -3.89 20.47 23.08
N ARG A 34 -3.88 21.81 23.18
CA ARG A 34 -5.11 22.62 23.17
C ARG A 34 -5.86 22.50 21.84
N CYS A 35 -5.15 22.54 20.72
CA CYS A 35 -5.73 22.38 19.39
C CYS A 35 -6.36 20.99 19.21
N ARG A 36 -5.66 19.94 19.67
CA ARG A 36 -6.17 18.56 19.70
C ARG A 36 -7.44 18.45 20.52
N LYS A 37 -7.41 18.94 21.77
CA LYS A 37 -8.55 18.88 22.69
C LYS A 37 -9.76 19.66 22.17
N SER A 38 -9.53 20.80 21.53
CA SER A 38 -10.62 21.64 21.07
C SER A 38 -11.33 21.06 19.84
N GLY A 39 -10.63 20.30 18.99
CA GLY A 39 -11.20 19.80 17.74
C GLY A 39 -10.79 20.60 16.49
N VAL A 40 -9.92 21.61 16.62
CA VAL A 40 -9.45 22.41 15.47
C VAL A 40 -8.40 21.66 14.64
N LEU A 41 -7.58 20.83 15.30
CA LEU A 41 -6.66 19.87 14.67
C LEU A 41 -6.94 18.49 15.28
N THR A 42 -7.44 17.53 14.50
CA THR A 42 -7.84 16.21 15.03
C THR A 42 -7.47 15.08 14.09
N GLY A 43 -7.29 13.90 14.68
CA GLY A 43 -6.98 12.68 13.96
C GLY A 43 -5.59 12.67 13.33
N LEU A 44 -4.65 13.48 13.83
CA LEU A 44 -3.23 13.38 13.44
C LEU A 44 -2.70 11.98 13.76
N PRO A 45 -1.68 11.47 13.03
CA PRO A 45 -1.12 10.13 13.26
C PRO A 45 -0.17 10.10 14.47
N ASP A 46 -0.68 10.50 15.64
CA ASP A 46 0.01 10.48 16.92
C ASP A 46 -0.32 9.21 17.75
N GLY A 47 -1.45 8.56 17.47
CA GLY A 47 -1.92 7.33 18.13
C GLY A 47 -1.99 6.08 17.26
N TYR A 48 -1.51 6.13 16.01
CA TYR A 48 -1.54 5.01 15.07
C TYR A 48 -0.47 5.19 13.98
N GLY A 49 -0.17 4.13 13.20
CA GLY A 49 0.80 4.21 12.11
C GLY A 49 0.36 5.20 11.02
N ARG A 50 1.27 6.05 10.53
CA ARG A 50 0.93 7.11 9.56
C ARG A 50 0.34 6.61 8.23
N GLY A 51 0.73 5.42 7.76
CA GLY A 51 0.34 4.91 6.44
C GLY A 51 0.83 5.83 5.31
N ARG A 52 0.08 5.90 4.20
CA ARG A 52 0.41 6.71 3.00
C ARG A 52 1.77 6.37 2.37
N ILE A 53 2.11 5.09 2.43
CA ILE A 53 3.29 4.52 1.80
C ILE A 53 2.81 3.32 0.99
N ILE A 54 3.18 3.27 -0.29
CA ILE A 54 2.95 2.12 -1.15
C ILE A 54 4.32 1.54 -1.50
N GLY A 55 4.66 0.41 -0.88
CA GLY A 55 5.79 -0.39 -1.34
C GLY A 55 5.52 -0.91 -2.75
N ASP A 56 6.53 -0.93 -3.60
CA ASP A 56 6.39 -1.55 -4.93
C ASP A 56 6.46 -3.08 -4.80
N TYR A 57 5.37 -3.69 -4.36
CA TYR A 57 5.28 -5.12 -4.02
C TYR A 57 5.55 -6.03 -5.24
N ARG A 58 5.34 -5.49 -6.46
CA ARG A 58 5.62 -6.17 -7.73
C ARG A 58 7.08 -6.56 -7.87
N ARG A 59 7.99 -5.81 -7.23
CA ARG A 59 9.44 -6.06 -7.32
C ARG A 59 9.84 -7.43 -6.79
N VAL A 60 9.17 -7.94 -5.77
CA VAL A 60 9.49 -9.29 -5.24
C VAL A 60 9.14 -10.35 -6.27
N ALA A 61 8.01 -10.23 -6.96
CA ALA A 61 7.66 -11.11 -8.08
C ALA A 61 8.64 -10.96 -9.26
N LEU A 62 8.99 -9.73 -9.63
CA LEU A 62 9.82 -9.45 -10.81
C LEU A 62 11.29 -9.83 -10.62
N TYR A 63 11.86 -9.61 -9.44
CA TYR A 63 13.30 -9.71 -9.20
C TYR A 63 13.71 -10.78 -8.17
N GLY A 64 12.80 -11.19 -7.28
CA GLY A 64 13.14 -12.03 -6.13
C GLY A 64 13.90 -11.29 -5.03
N ILE A 65 13.91 -11.85 -3.82
CA ILE A 65 14.53 -11.20 -2.65
C ILE A 65 16.04 -11.05 -2.80
N SER A 66 16.75 -12.04 -3.36
CA SER A 66 18.22 -11.98 -3.45
C SER A 66 18.70 -10.80 -4.28
N TYR A 67 18.01 -10.49 -5.39
CA TYR A 67 18.33 -9.32 -6.20
C TYR A 67 18.08 -8.02 -5.42
N LEU A 68 16.95 -7.91 -4.72
CA LEU A 68 16.58 -6.70 -3.98
C LEU A 68 17.51 -6.45 -2.78
N VAL A 69 17.96 -7.51 -2.10
CA VAL A 69 18.99 -7.43 -1.06
C VAL A 69 20.28 -6.87 -1.64
N ARG A 70 20.72 -7.41 -2.79
CA ARG A 70 21.93 -6.92 -3.46
C ARG A 70 21.80 -5.45 -3.88
N GLU A 71 20.64 -5.04 -4.37
CA GLU A 71 20.35 -3.63 -4.69
C GLU A 71 20.52 -2.72 -3.45
N ARG A 72 19.99 -3.12 -2.28
CA ARG A 72 20.14 -2.36 -1.03
C ARG A 72 21.60 -2.29 -0.56
N GLU A 73 22.37 -3.37 -0.70
CA GLU A 73 23.80 -3.38 -0.36
C GLU A 73 24.60 -2.40 -1.22
N LEU A 74 24.29 -2.32 -2.53
CA LEU A 74 24.93 -1.38 -3.43
C LEU A 74 24.56 0.07 -3.11
N GLN A 75 23.29 0.35 -2.83
CA GLN A 75 22.82 1.68 -2.41
C GLN A 75 23.46 2.11 -1.09
N PHE A 76 23.60 1.20 -0.14
CA PHE A 76 24.29 1.48 1.13
C PHE A 76 25.76 1.83 0.89
N ALA A 77 26.46 1.07 0.04
CA ALA A 77 27.86 1.29 -0.28
C ALA A 77 28.11 2.62 -1.00
N ASP A 78 27.19 3.05 -1.87
CA ASP A 78 27.27 4.33 -2.61
C ASP A 78 27.34 5.56 -1.67
N LEU A 79 26.76 5.45 -0.48
CA LEU A 79 26.77 6.52 0.53
C LEU A 79 28.09 6.64 1.31
N GLN A 80 29.05 5.71 1.14
CA GLN A 80 30.29 5.68 1.92
C GLN A 80 31.13 6.95 1.74
N SER A 81 31.33 7.39 0.50
CA SER A 81 32.13 8.57 0.18
C SER A 81 31.58 9.84 0.83
N ARG A 82 30.25 10.01 0.81
CA ARG A 82 29.56 11.14 1.45
C ARG A 82 29.72 11.11 2.97
N LEU A 83 29.58 9.93 3.57
CA LEU A 83 29.76 9.72 5.01
C LEU A 83 31.18 10.11 5.44
N GLU A 84 32.20 9.58 4.76
CA GLU A 84 33.62 9.81 5.12
C GLU A 84 34.05 11.26 4.93
N LYS A 85 33.45 11.98 3.97
CA LYS A 85 33.70 13.40 3.73
C LYS A 85 32.89 14.34 4.64
N GLY A 86 31.96 13.80 5.43
CA GLY A 86 31.07 14.61 6.28
C GLY A 86 30.01 15.40 5.50
N GLU A 87 29.68 14.99 4.28
CA GLU A 87 28.70 15.67 3.43
C GLU A 87 27.27 15.32 3.87
N ASP A 88 26.53 16.27 4.44
CA ASP A 88 25.18 16.06 4.98
C ASP A 88 25.16 14.87 5.96
N LEU A 89 26.05 14.95 6.97
CA LEU A 89 26.46 13.82 7.80
C LEU A 89 25.27 13.11 8.49
N GLU A 90 24.39 13.84 9.16
CA GLU A 90 23.25 13.25 9.87
C GLU A 90 22.26 12.57 8.91
N ALA A 91 21.94 13.21 7.78
CA ALA A 91 21.03 12.61 6.80
C ALA A 91 21.65 11.39 6.12
N THR A 92 22.96 11.40 5.87
CA THR A 92 23.70 10.27 5.31
C THR A 92 23.75 9.10 6.29
N ILE A 93 24.01 9.35 7.58
CA ILE A 93 23.96 8.32 8.62
C ILE A 93 22.56 7.71 8.71
N ARG A 94 21.52 8.55 8.80
CA ARG A 94 20.13 8.11 8.84
C ARG A 94 19.77 7.24 7.64
N LEU A 95 20.09 7.67 6.42
CA LEU A 95 19.76 6.93 5.20
C LEU A 95 20.49 5.58 5.15
N ARG A 96 21.74 5.51 5.63
CA ARG A 96 22.48 4.26 5.73
C ARG A 96 21.84 3.28 6.71
N GLU A 97 21.41 3.76 7.89
CA GLU A 97 20.66 2.94 8.85
C GLU A 97 19.35 2.44 8.25
N GLU A 98 18.57 3.31 7.60
CA GLU A 98 17.33 2.95 6.90
C GLU A 98 17.56 1.88 5.82
N LEU A 99 18.62 2.01 5.02
CA LEU A 99 18.97 1.00 4.01
C LEU A 99 19.40 -0.35 4.60
N ALA A 100 20.09 -0.34 5.75
CA ALA A 100 20.42 -1.56 6.47
C ALA A 100 19.16 -2.25 7.01
N GLU A 101 18.22 -1.48 7.58
CA GLU A 101 16.92 -2.00 8.02
C GLU A 101 16.06 -2.50 6.85
N HIS A 102 16.09 -1.83 5.69
CA HIS A 102 15.44 -2.34 4.48
C HIS A 102 16.02 -3.70 4.05
N ARG A 103 17.33 -3.88 4.12
CA ARG A 103 17.99 -5.15 3.83
C ARG A 103 17.56 -6.23 4.82
N HIS A 104 17.55 -5.94 6.12
CA HIS A 104 17.07 -6.88 7.14
C HIS A 104 15.62 -7.27 6.92
N ALA A 105 14.75 -6.29 6.64
CA ALA A 105 13.35 -6.53 6.34
C ALA A 105 13.19 -7.47 5.14
N LEU A 106 13.90 -7.25 4.03
CA LEU A 106 13.85 -8.13 2.85
C LEU A 106 14.17 -9.60 3.19
N LEU A 107 15.18 -9.83 4.03
CA LEU A 107 15.52 -11.19 4.49
C LEU A 107 14.41 -11.77 5.38
N GLN A 108 13.80 -10.97 6.24
CA GLN A 108 12.65 -11.39 7.05
C GLN A 108 11.41 -11.70 6.20
N ILE A 109 11.21 -11.05 5.04
CA ILE A 109 10.15 -11.43 4.09
C ILE A 109 10.41 -12.85 3.56
N GLN A 110 11.67 -13.18 3.24
CA GLN A 110 12.05 -14.51 2.80
C GLN A 110 11.83 -15.56 3.89
N GLU A 111 12.25 -15.27 5.14
CA GLU A 111 11.98 -16.14 6.29
C GLU A 111 10.47 -16.34 6.53
N MET A 112 9.68 -15.28 6.38
CA MET A 112 8.23 -15.35 6.50
C MET A 112 7.64 -16.26 5.42
N ALA A 113 8.02 -16.08 4.15
CA ALA A 113 7.53 -16.91 3.05
C ALA A 113 7.93 -18.39 3.20
N ALA A 114 9.13 -18.66 3.75
CA ALA A 114 9.60 -20.02 4.02
C ALA A 114 8.70 -20.77 5.02
N LYS A 115 8.07 -20.07 5.98
CA LYS A 115 7.09 -20.68 6.90
C LYS A 115 5.82 -21.19 6.19
N TYR A 116 5.55 -20.70 4.99
CA TYR A 116 4.48 -21.18 4.12
C TYR A 116 4.98 -22.17 3.06
N GLY A 117 6.25 -22.60 3.12
CA GLY A 117 6.84 -23.56 2.18
C GLY A 117 7.31 -22.95 0.86
N PHE A 118 7.49 -21.63 0.78
CA PHE A 118 7.92 -20.95 -0.44
C PHE A 118 9.33 -20.36 -0.32
N ASP A 119 10.15 -20.57 -1.34
CA ASP A 119 11.43 -19.89 -1.53
C ASP A 119 11.29 -18.74 -2.54
N ILE A 120 11.29 -17.51 -2.01
CA ILE A 120 11.14 -16.27 -2.79
C ILE A 120 12.48 -15.58 -3.08
N SER A 121 13.60 -16.27 -2.87
CA SER A 121 14.94 -15.74 -3.17
C SER A 121 15.08 -15.38 -4.66
N ARG A 122 14.46 -16.19 -5.54
CA ARG A 122 14.43 -16.00 -7.00
C ARG A 122 13.19 -15.25 -7.49
N PRO A 123 13.24 -14.65 -8.70
CA PRO A 123 12.06 -14.16 -9.39
C PRO A 123 10.96 -15.22 -9.56
N ALA A 124 9.72 -14.76 -9.66
CA ALA A 124 8.57 -15.60 -9.97
C ALA A 124 8.67 -16.17 -11.40
N GLN A 125 8.40 -17.47 -11.55
CA GLN A 125 8.51 -18.19 -12.82
C GLN A 125 7.16 -18.45 -13.48
N ASN A 126 6.05 -18.40 -12.75
CA ASN A 126 4.68 -18.62 -13.23
C ASN A 126 3.71 -17.59 -12.62
N ALA A 127 2.47 -17.55 -13.12
CA ALA A 127 1.43 -16.65 -12.65
C ALA A 127 1.10 -16.84 -11.16
N GLN A 128 1.07 -18.09 -10.70
CA GLN A 128 0.81 -18.41 -9.29
C GLN A 128 1.91 -17.82 -8.39
N GLU A 129 3.18 -18.02 -8.73
CA GLU A 129 4.31 -17.43 -8.01
C GLU A 129 4.31 -15.90 -8.08
N ALA A 130 3.95 -15.30 -9.22
CA ALA A 130 3.93 -13.84 -9.34
C ALA A 130 2.90 -13.20 -8.41
N VAL A 131 1.70 -13.78 -8.36
CA VAL A 131 0.64 -13.37 -7.42
C VAL A 131 1.09 -13.62 -5.98
N GLN A 132 1.65 -14.80 -5.69
CA GLN A 132 2.07 -15.18 -4.35
C GLN A 132 3.24 -14.33 -3.82
N TRP A 133 4.22 -13.98 -4.66
CA TRP A 133 5.41 -13.20 -4.27
C TRP A 133 5.02 -11.76 -3.97
N LEU A 134 4.16 -11.19 -4.83
CA LEU A 134 3.58 -9.89 -4.61
C LEU A 134 2.78 -9.88 -3.30
N TYR A 135 1.94 -10.90 -3.07
CA TYR A 135 1.19 -11.00 -1.83
C TYR A 135 2.10 -11.14 -0.61
N PHE A 136 3.20 -11.90 -0.66
CA PHE A 136 4.14 -11.98 0.46
C PHE A 136 4.80 -10.64 0.77
N ALA A 137 5.14 -9.85 -0.25
CA ALA A 137 5.67 -8.51 -0.04
C ALA A 137 4.64 -7.60 0.67
N TYR A 138 3.38 -7.64 0.24
CA TYR A 138 2.30 -6.89 0.89
C TYR A 138 1.99 -7.43 2.31
N LEU A 139 1.98 -8.75 2.48
CA LEU A 139 1.74 -9.42 3.76
C LEU A 139 2.77 -8.99 4.82
N ALA A 140 4.04 -8.86 4.44
CA ALA A 140 5.08 -8.37 5.33
C ALA A 140 4.82 -6.93 5.78
N ALA A 141 4.34 -6.06 4.87
CA ALA A 141 3.97 -4.70 5.22
C ALA A 141 2.83 -4.66 6.25
N VAL A 142 1.74 -5.41 6.03
CA VAL A 142 0.60 -5.43 6.96
C VAL A 142 0.84 -6.26 8.23
N LYS A 143 1.92 -7.03 8.31
CA LYS A 143 2.37 -7.70 9.55
C LYS A 143 3.28 -6.82 10.40
N SER A 144 3.97 -5.87 9.81
CA SER A 144 4.95 -5.01 10.51
C SER A 144 4.42 -3.60 10.79
N GLN A 145 3.42 -3.14 10.03
CA GLN A 145 2.88 -1.79 10.12
C GLN A 145 1.35 -1.82 10.18
N ASN A 146 0.78 -0.88 10.94
CA ASN A 146 -0.67 -0.70 11.10
C ASN A 146 -1.14 0.68 10.60
N GLY A 147 -0.61 1.10 9.45
CA GLY A 147 -0.86 2.39 8.86
C GLY A 147 -2.35 2.73 8.74
N GLY A 148 -2.69 4.03 8.81
CA GLY A 148 -4.06 4.49 8.57
C GLY A 148 -4.57 4.05 7.20
N ALA A 149 -3.70 4.01 6.18
CA ALA A 149 -3.98 3.41 4.88
C ALA A 149 -2.79 2.55 4.43
N MET A 150 -3.06 1.31 4.04
CA MET A 150 -2.08 0.30 3.59
C MET A 150 -2.39 -0.15 2.16
N SER A 151 -2.27 0.78 1.21
CA SER A 151 -2.69 0.57 -0.18
C SER A 151 -1.82 -0.44 -0.93
N LEU A 152 -2.43 -1.17 -1.86
CA LEU A 152 -1.83 -2.25 -2.62
C LEU A 152 -1.03 -1.74 -3.82
N GLY A 153 -1.47 -0.66 -4.46
CA GLY A 153 -0.76 -0.02 -5.57
C GLY A 153 -1.43 -0.25 -6.93
N ARG A 154 -0.65 -0.63 -7.94
CA ARG A 154 -1.09 -0.87 -9.32
C ARG A 154 -0.59 -2.22 -9.81
N THR A 155 -1.34 -3.27 -9.52
CA THR A 155 -0.89 -4.66 -9.63
C THR A 155 -1.60 -5.45 -10.73
N ALA A 156 -2.85 -5.11 -11.06
CA ALA A 156 -3.67 -5.89 -12.00
C ALA A 156 -2.99 -6.13 -13.35
N SER A 157 -2.58 -5.06 -14.03
CA SER A 157 -1.95 -5.16 -15.36
C SER A 157 -0.53 -5.73 -15.32
N PHE A 158 0.19 -5.57 -14.20
CA PHE A 158 1.48 -6.24 -13.98
C PHE A 158 1.31 -7.76 -13.90
N LEU A 159 0.34 -8.23 -13.11
CA LEU A 159 0.06 -9.66 -12.97
C LEU A 159 -0.52 -10.28 -14.25
N ASP A 160 -1.22 -9.50 -15.09
CA ASP A 160 -1.70 -9.99 -16.39
C ASP A 160 -0.56 -10.44 -17.31
N ILE A 161 0.64 -9.86 -17.19
CA ILE A 161 1.81 -10.27 -18.00
C ILE A 161 2.15 -11.74 -17.75
N TYR A 162 2.11 -12.17 -16.48
CA TYR A 162 2.39 -13.56 -16.11
C TYR A 162 1.22 -14.48 -16.44
N ILE A 163 -0.02 -14.03 -16.17
CA ILE A 163 -1.23 -14.80 -16.46
C ILE A 163 -1.37 -15.05 -17.96
N GLU A 164 -1.21 -14.03 -18.79
CA GLU A 164 -1.34 -14.15 -20.25
C GLU A 164 -0.24 -15.04 -20.84
N ARG A 165 0.98 -15.01 -20.28
CA ARG A 165 2.06 -15.92 -20.68
C ARG A 165 1.68 -17.37 -20.39
N ASP A 166 1.22 -17.65 -19.18
CA ASP A 166 0.86 -19.01 -18.75
C ASP A 166 -0.40 -19.52 -19.48
N PHE A 167 -1.33 -18.62 -19.79
CA PHE A 167 -2.51 -18.90 -20.61
C PHE A 167 -2.11 -19.31 -22.04
N LYS A 168 -1.19 -18.56 -22.68
CA LYS A 168 -0.67 -18.90 -24.02
C LYS A 168 0.13 -20.20 -24.04
N ALA A 169 0.78 -20.54 -22.94
CA ALA A 169 1.51 -21.80 -22.79
C ALA A 169 0.59 -23.00 -22.48
N GLY A 170 -0.72 -22.78 -22.29
CA GLY A 170 -1.68 -23.82 -21.92
C GLY A 170 -1.48 -24.36 -20.49
N VAL A 171 -0.73 -23.65 -19.65
CA VAL A 171 -0.46 -24.03 -18.24
C VAL A 171 -1.68 -23.73 -17.37
N LEU A 172 -2.47 -22.73 -17.76
CA LEU A 172 -3.55 -22.19 -16.97
C LEU A 172 -4.72 -21.78 -17.88
N ASN A 173 -5.94 -22.10 -17.48
CA ASN A 173 -7.16 -21.68 -18.18
C ASN A 173 -7.81 -20.46 -17.50
N GLU A 174 -8.84 -19.87 -18.14
CA GLU A 174 -9.45 -18.62 -17.63
C GLU A 174 -10.10 -18.79 -16.26
N GLN A 175 -10.69 -19.96 -15.96
CA GLN A 175 -11.28 -20.23 -14.65
C GLN A 175 -10.20 -20.30 -13.56
N GLN A 176 -9.08 -20.96 -13.84
CA GLN A 176 -7.94 -21.02 -12.94
C GLN A 176 -7.28 -19.63 -12.76
N ALA A 177 -7.30 -18.79 -13.79
CA ALA A 177 -6.84 -17.39 -13.69
C ALA A 177 -7.72 -16.60 -12.73
N GLN A 178 -9.03 -16.71 -12.88
CA GLN A 178 -9.98 -16.05 -12.00
C GLN A 178 -9.88 -16.57 -10.57
N GLU A 179 -9.76 -17.89 -10.37
CA GLU A 179 -9.58 -18.49 -9.04
C GLU A 179 -8.33 -17.94 -8.32
N LEU A 180 -7.21 -17.83 -9.05
CA LEU A 180 -5.98 -17.26 -8.51
C LEU A 180 -6.17 -15.81 -8.06
N ILE A 181 -6.86 -14.98 -8.85
CA ILE A 181 -7.16 -13.59 -8.52
C ILE A 181 -8.19 -13.51 -7.38
N ASP A 182 -9.20 -14.38 -7.36
CA ASP A 182 -10.19 -14.44 -6.29
C ASP A 182 -9.52 -14.76 -4.95
N HIS A 183 -8.62 -15.75 -4.90
CA HIS A 183 -7.86 -16.07 -3.70
C HIS A 183 -6.93 -14.93 -3.25
N PHE A 184 -6.29 -14.24 -4.20
CA PHE A 184 -5.48 -13.07 -3.89
C PHE A 184 -6.33 -11.97 -3.25
N ILE A 185 -7.42 -11.57 -3.91
CA ILE A 185 -8.33 -10.51 -3.45
C ILE A 185 -9.03 -10.90 -2.15
N MET A 186 -9.38 -12.18 -1.97
CA MET A 186 -9.90 -12.73 -0.71
C MET A 186 -8.93 -12.47 0.45
N LYS A 187 -7.63 -12.67 0.24
CA LYS A 187 -6.64 -12.41 1.29
C LYS A 187 -6.50 -10.92 1.59
N ILE A 188 -6.63 -10.05 0.59
CA ILE A 188 -6.66 -8.61 0.80
C ILE A 188 -7.91 -8.19 1.61
N ARG A 189 -9.08 -8.77 1.33
CA ARG A 189 -10.33 -8.58 2.10
C ARG A 189 -10.21 -8.97 3.58
N MET A 190 -9.24 -9.82 3.94
CA MET A 190 -9.05 -10.36 5.29
C MET A 190 -8.05 -9.57 6.14
N VAL A 191 -7.39 -8.54 5.59
CA VAL A 191 -6.46 -7.72 6.37
C VAL A 191 -7.22 -6.98 7.47
N ARG A 192 -6.73 -7.03 8.70
CA ARG A 192 -7.33 -6.35 9.86
C ARG A 192 -6.25 -5.78 10.76
N PHE A 193 -6.60 -4.68 11.43
CA PHE A 193 -5.76 -4.06 12.44
C PHE A 193 -6.56 -3.88 13.73
N LEU A 194 -5.91 -4.09 14.87
CA LEU A 194 -6.50 -3.73 16.16
C LEU A 194 -6.58 -2.19 16.26
N ARG A 195 -7.78 -1.66 16.44
CA ARG A 195 -8.06 -0.21 16.54
C ARG A 195 -8.81 0.11 17.84
N THR A 196 -8.64 1.35 18.31
CA THR A 196 -9.38 1.88 19.46
C THR A 196 -10.75 2.42 19.01
N PRO A 197 -11.73 2.58 19.92
CA PRO A 197 -12.99 3.26 19.61
C PRO A 197 -12.80 4.71 19.10
N GLU A 198 -11.77 5.42 19.58
CA GLU A 198 -11.44 6.77 19.07
C GLU A 198 -11.05 6.72 17.60
N PHE A 199 -10.24 5.72 17.19
CA PHE A 199 -9.89 5.54 15.79
C PHE A 199 -11.12 5.23 14.94
N ASP A 200 -11.99 4.32 15.38
CA ASP A 200 -13.22 3.96 14.65
C ASP A 200 -14.18 5.16 14.51
N SER A 201 -14.22 6.08 15.48
CA SER A 201 -15.00 7.32 15.36
C SER A 201 -14.47 8.30 14.30
N LEU A 202 -13.17 8.24 14.00
CA LEU A 202 -12.51 9.07 12.97
C LEU A 202 -12.52 8.40 11.60
N PHE A 203 -12.40 7.06 11.59
CA PHE A 203 -12.25 6.20 10.43
C PHE A 203 -13.21 5.02 10.54
N SER A 204 -14.50 5.30 10.38
CA SER A 204 -15.59 4.34 10.62
C SER A 204 -15.63 3.21 9.59
N GLY A 205 -16.06 2.02 10.04
CA GLY A 205 -16.36 0.89 9.16
C GLY A 205 -15.20 -0.08 8.96
N ASP A 206 -14.24 -0.09 9.90
CA ASP A 206 -13.05 -0.95 9.86
C ASP A 206 -12.24 -0.85 8.54
N PRO A 207 -11.94 0.36 8.03
CA PRO A 207 -11.26 0.53 6.75
C PRO A 207 -9.76 0.20 6.85
N ILE A 208 -9.23 -0.37 5.76
CA ILE A 208 -7.80 -0.67 5.59
C ILE A 208 -7.19 0.21 4.50
N TRP A 209 -8.02 0.62 3.53
CA TRP A 209 -7.63 1.22 2.27
C TRP A 209 -6.54 0.42 1.58
N ALA A 210 -6.81 -0.85 1.31
CA ALA A 210 -6.00 -1.69 0.46
C ALA A 210 -6.23 -1.31 -1.02
N THR A 211 -6.02 -0.03 -1.33
CA THR A 211 -6.36 0.59 -2.61
C THR A 211 -5.54 -0.01 -3.74
N GLU A 212 -6.23 -0.48 -4.77
CA GLU A 212 -5.69 -0.98 -6.02
C GLU A 212 -6.20 -0.12 -7.16
N VAL A 213 -5.29 0.46 -7.95
CA VAL A 213 -5.65 1.23 -9.13
C VAL A 213 -5.66 0.35 -10.37
N ILE A 214 -6.72 0.47 -11.17
CA ILE A 214 -6.99 -0.40 -12.33
C ILE A 214 -7.11 0.44 -13.61
N GLY A 215 -6.53 -0.05 -14.70
CA GLY A 215 -6.67 0.56 -16.02
C GLY A 215 -5.74 1.75 -16.22
N GLY A 216 -6.29 2.88 -16.69
CA GLY A 216 -5.55 4.05 -17.15
C GLY A 216 -4.97 3.90 -18.56
N MET A 217 -4.25 4.93 -18.99
CA MET A 217 -3.54 4.99 -20.27
C MET A 217 -2.03 5.09 -20.05
N GLY A 218 -1.24 4.63 -21.02
CA GLY A 218 0.20 4.87 -21.09
C GLY A 218 0.49 6.28 -21.59
N LEU A 219 1.69 6.79 -21.30
CA LEU A 219 2.21 8.01 -21.93
C LEU A 219 2.35 7.85 -23.45
N ASP A 220 2.46 6.60 -23.93
CA ASP A 220 2.51 6.24 -25.34
C ASP A 220 1.13 6.18 -26.03
N GLY A 221 0.04 6.46 -25.31
CA GLY A 221 -1.33 6.46 -25.82
C GLY A 221 -2.02 5.09 -25.85
N ARG A 222 -1.33 3.98 -25.56
CA ARG A 222 -1.99 2.67 -25.42
C ARG A 222 -2.72 2.59 -24.09
N THR A 223 -3.81 1.82 -24.03
CA THR A 223 -4.47 1.56 -22.76
C THR A 223 -3.65 0.61 -21.88
N LEU A 224 -3.69 0.84 -20.57
CA LEU A 224 -3.18 -0.07 -19.56
C LEU A 224 -4.28 -0.99 -18.99
N VAL A 225 -5.48 -0.96 -19.58
CA VAL A 225 -6.52 -1.97 -19.34
C VAL A 225 -6.09 -3.32 -19.93
N THR A 226 -6.26 -4.36 -19.14
CA THR A 226 -5.85 -5.75 -19.44
C THR A 226 -7.00 -6.72 -19.13
N LYS A 227 -6.87 -8.01 -19.50
CA LYS A 227 -7.87 -9.01 -19.08
C LYS A 227 -7.97 -9.07 -17.56
N ASN A 228 -6.85 -8.98 -16.86
CA ASN A 228 -6.83 -8.96 -15.41
C ASN A 228 -7.55 -7.75 -14.80
N SER A 229 -7.64 -6.62 -15.51
CA SER A 229 -8.48 -5.50 -15.07
C SER A 229 -9.94 -5.93 -14.92
N PHE A 230 -10.45 -6.75 -15.84
CA PHE A 230 -11.79 -7.33 -15.74
C PHE A 230 -11.87 -8.38 -14.63
N ARG A 231 -10.85 -9.24 -14.47
CA ARG A 231 -10.82 -10.28 -13.40
C ARG A 231 -10.88 -9.68 -12.01
N TYR A 232 -10.16 -8.58 -11.77
CA TYR A 232 -10.21 -7.84 -10.50
C TYR A 232 -11.61 -7.32 -10.21
N LEU A 233 -12.25 -6.66 -11.18
CA LEU A 233 -13.64 -6.19 -11.00
C LEU A 233 -14.63 -7.36 -10.88
N HIS A 234 -14.36 -8.49 -11.55
CA HIS A 234 -15.19 -9.68 -11.49
C HIS A 234 -15.18 -10.35 -10.10
N THR A 235 -14.21 -10.05 -9.24
CA THR A 235 -14.23 -10.50 -7.84
C THR A 235 -15.44 -10.00 -7.04
N LEU A 236 -16.03 -8.87 -7.46
CA LEU A 236 -17.27 -8.35 -6.89
C LEU A 236 -18.51 -9.14 -7.32
N HIS A 237 -18.38 -10.01 -8.33
CA HIS A 237 -19.39 -10.98 -8.73
C HIS A 237 -19.13 -12.36 -8.14
N THR A 238 -17.90 -12.87 -8.24
CA THR A 238 -17.55 -14.22 -7.75
C THR A 238 -17.64 -14.34 -6.23
N MET A 239 -17.25 -13.30 -5.50
CA MET A 239 -17.23 -13.25 -4.04
C MET A 239 -18.18 -12.20 -3.46
N GLY A 240 -19.02 -11.59 -4.30
CA GLY A 240 -19.95 -10.53 -3.93
C GLY A 240 -19.31 -9.16 -3.64
N PRO A 241 -20.14 -8.11 -3.48
CA PRO A 241 -19.69 -6.75 -3.17
C PRO A 241 -18.88 -6.70 -1.87
N ALA A 242 -17.81 -5.91 -1.88
CA ALA A 242 -17.00 -5.66 -0.69
C ALA A 242 -16.37 -4.26 -0.76
N PRO A 243 -16.19 -3.58 0.38
CA PRO A 243 -15.52 -2.28 0.45
C PRO A 243 -13.99 -2.39 0.28
N GLU A 244 -13.42 -3.56 0.54
CA GLU A 244 -11.99 -3.85 0.36
C GLU A 244 -11.79 -4.99 -0.65
N PRO A 245 -10.67 -5.02 -1.39
CA PRO A 245 -9.78 -3.88 -1.61
C PRO A 245 -10.56 -2.69 -2.20
N ASN A 246 -10.15 -1.48 -1.86
CA ASN A 246 -10.69 -0.29 -2.49
C ASN A 246 -10.27 -0.25 -3.98
N LEU A 247 -11.14 -0.71 -4.87
CA LEU A 247 -10.88 -0.79 -6.31
C LEU A 247 -11.12 0.57 -6.97
N THR A 248 -10.04 1.20 -7.42
CA THR A 248 -10.07 2.54 -8.02
C THR A 248 -9.77 2.48 -9.51
N ILE A 249 -10.71 2.85 -10.35
CA ILE A 249 -10.51 2.95 -11.80
C ILE A 249 -9.77 4.25 -12.11
N LEU A 250 -8.61 4.14 -12.77
CA LEU A 250 -7.95 5.28 -13.39
C LEU A 250 -8.68 5.60 -14.70
N TRP A 251 -9.59 6.57 -14.62
CA TRP A 251 -10.52 6.90 -15.69
C TRP A 251 -9.89 7.85 -16.69
N SER A 252 -9.98 7.51 -17.97
CA SER A 252 -9.60 8.38 -19.10
C SER A 252 -10.69 8.36 -20.17
N GLU A 253 -10.84 9.47 -20.87
CA GLU A 253 -11.70 9.59 -22.06
C GLU A 253 -11.30 8.61 -23.17
N GLU A 254 -10.04 8.15 -23.20
CA GLU A 254 -9.52 7.23 -24.21
C GLU A 254 -9.57 5.75 -23.79
N LEU A 255 -10.13 5.43 -22.60
CA LEU A 255 -10.28 4.02 -22.18
C LEU A 255 -11.17 3.24 -23.17
N PRO A 256 -10.89 1.94 -23.39
CA PRO A 256 -11.73 1.08 -24.21
C PRO A 256 -13.20 1.11 -23.77
N ILE A 257 -14.11 1.35 -24.72
CA ILE A 257 -15.54 1.49 -24.42
C ILE A 257 -16.14 0.27 -23.70
N ALA A 258 -15.64 -0.93 -24.00
CA ALA A 258 -16.06 -2.16 -23.34
C ALA A 258 -15.72 -2.15 -21.83
N PHE A 259 -14.53 -1.67 -21.47
CA PHE A 259 -14.12 -1.56 -20.07
C PHE A 259 -14.91 -0.46 -19.35
N LYS A 260 -15.11 0.70 -19.99
CA LYS A 260 -15.96 1.77 -19.43
C LYS A 260 -17.37 1.27 -19.10
N LYS A 261 -18.01 0.56 -20.04
CA LYS A 261 -19.34 -0.03 -19.84
C LYS A 261 -19.35 -1.08 -18.74
N TYR A 262 -18.34 -1.95 -18.69
CA TYR A 262 -18.24 -2.98 -17.66
C TYR A 262 -18.04 -2.39 -16.26
N ALA A 263 -17.13 -1.43 -16.11
CA ALA A 263 -16.93 -0.72 -14.84
C ALA A 263 -18.21 0.00 -14.39
N ALA A 264 -18.91 0.69 -15.31
CA ALA A 264 -20.19 1.32 -15.00
C ALA A 264 -21.25 0.30 -14.56
N GLN A 265 -21.34 -0.86 -15.23
CA GLN A 265 -22.25 -1.94 -14.82
C GLN A 265 -21.91 -2.48 -13.43
N VAL A 266 -20.63 -2.73 -13.14
CA VAL A 266 -20.18 -3.18 -11.81
C VAL A 266 -20.52 -2.15 -10.73
N SER A 267 -20.35 -0.85 -11.02
CA SER A 267 -20.79 0.22 -10.11
C SER A 267 -22.29 0.22 -9.87
N ILE A 268 -23.11 0.05 -10.91
CA ILE A 268 -24.57 -0.04 -10.78
C ILE A 268 -24.99 -1.19 -9.86
N VAL A 269 -24.36 -2.36 -10.00
CA VAL A 269 -24.78 -3.55 -9.25
C VAL A 269 -24.17 -3.66 -7.85
N THR A 270 -23.01 -3.04 -7.59
CA THR A 270 -22.26 -3.25 -6.35
C THR A 270 -22.00 -1.99 -5.55
N SER A 271 -22.02 -0.81 -6.18
CA SER A 271 -21.61 0.47 -5.58
C SER A 271 -20.25 0.41 -4.86
N SER A 272 -19.34 -0.45 -5.32
CA SER A 272 -18.07 -0.78 -4.65
C SER A 272 -16.83 -0.28 -5.41
N LEU A 273 -16.99 0.59 -6.41
CA LEU A 273 -15.87 1.13 -7.20
C LEU A 273 -15.70 2.64 -6.98
N GLN A 274 -14.45 3.07 -7.01
CA GLN A 274 -14.05 4.47 -7.08
C GLN A 274 -13.49 4.80 -8.47
N TYR A 275 -13.54 6.07 -8.85
CA TYR A 275 -12.97 6.58 -10.10
C TYR A 275 -12.09 7.79 -9.82
N GLU A 276 -10.92 7.84 -10.44
CA GLU A 276 -10.00 8.96 -10.35
C GLU A 276 -9.52 9.37 -11.76
N ASN A 277 -9.26 10.65 -11.97
CA ASN A 277 -9.01 11.20 -13.31
C ASN A 277 -7.56 10.95 -13.78
N ASP A 278 -7.38 9.97 -14.67
CA ASP A 278 -6.09 9.62 -15.25
C ASP A 278 -5.61 10.64 -16.29
N ASP A 279 -6.51 11.29 -17.02
CA ASP A 279 -6.13 12.33 -17.99
C ASP A 279 -5.45 13.52 -17.30
N LEU A 280 -5.86 13.81 -16.06
CA LEU A 280 -5.22 14.81 -15.20
C LEU A 280 -3.93 14.28 -14.55
N MET A 281 -3.99 13.20 -13.78
CA MET A 281 -2.85 12.80 -12.93
C MET A 281 -1.67 12.26 -13.74
N ARG A 282 -1.92 11.49 -14.80
CA ARG A 282 -0.84 10.95 -15.65
C ARG A 282 -0.01 12.05 -16.28
N THR A 283 -0.67 13.13 -16.72
CA THR A 283 -0.02 14.29 -17.34
C THR A 283 0.70 15.13 -16.29
N ASP A 284 0.11 15.33 -15.11
CA ASP A 284 0.73 16.06 -13.99
C ASP A 284 2.03 15.41 -13.50
N PHE A 285 2.03 14.08 -13.31
CA PHE A 285 3.24 13.36 -12.93
C PHE A 285 4.21 13.09 -14.08
N ASN A 286 3.78 13.30 -15.33
CA ASN A 286 4.44 12.75 -16.51
C ASN A 286 4.85 11.28 -16.30
N SER A 287 3.92 10.48 -15.77
CA SER A 287 4.14 9.09 -15.40
C SER A 287 2.85 8.29 -15.55
N ASP A 288 2.96 7.12 -16.17
CA ASP A 288 1.89 6.13 -16.30
C ASP A 288 2.01 4.98 -15.30
N ASP A 289 2.90 5.07 -14.31
CA ASP A 289 3.09 4.08 -13.23
C ASP A 289 2.94 4.72 -11.83
N TYR A 290 1.84 5.45 -11.65
CA TYR A 290 1.40 5.97 -10.36
C TYR A 290 0.26 5.12 -9.77
N ALA A 291 0.07 5.24 -8.46
CA ALA A 291 -1.04 4.65 -7.72
C ALA A 291 -1.68 5.67 -6.78
N ILE A 292 -2.85 5.34 -6.25
CA ILE A 292 -3.57 6.13 -5.26
C ILE A 292 -3.35 5.54 -3.86
N ALA A 293 -2.82 6.35 -2.95
CA ALA A 293 -2.71 5.98 -1.53
C ALA A 293 -3.90 6.49 -0.73
N CYS A 294 -4.48 5.61 0.08
CA CYS A 294 -5.74 5.84 0.81
C CYS A 294 -6.89 6.11 -0.18
N CYS A 295 -7.52 7.29 -0.09
CA CYS A 295 -8.65 7.64 -0.94
C CYS A 295 -8.21 8.25 -2.27
N VAL A 296 -7.43 9.34 -2.26
CA VAL A 296 -7.30 10.23 -3.45
C VAL A 296 -5.90 10.83 -3.64
N SER A 297 -4.87 10.34 -2.94
CA SER A 297 -3.53 10.94 -3.06
C SER A 297 -2.62 10.14 -3.98
N PRO A 298 -2.35 10.62 -5.20
CA PRO A 298 -1.50 9.92 -6.14
C PRO A 298 -0.02 9.97 -5.72
N MET A 299 0.72 8.92 -6.06
CA MET A 299 2.17 8.84 -5.95
C MET A 299 2.74 7.97 -7.06
N VAL A 300 3.91 8.32 -7.57
CA VAL A 300 4.67 7.43 -8.48
C VAL A 300 5.22 6.26 -7.67
N ILE A 301 4.87 5.04 -8.08
CA ILE A 301 5.12 3.82 -7.30
C ILE A 301 6.61 3.60 -7.09
N GLY A 302 7.00 3.33 -5.84
CA GLY A 302 8.39 3.07 -5.46
C GLY A 302 9.35 4.24 -5.64
N LYS A 303 8.85 5.45 -5.95
CA LYS A 303 9.64 6.68 -6.13
C LYS A 303 9.18 7.83 -5.23
N GLN A 304 7.97 7.75 -4.68
CA GLN A 304 7.37 8.77 -3.83
C GLN A 304 6.66 8.14 -2.63
N MET A 305 6.51 8.92 -1.56
CA MET A 305 5.66 8.64 -0.40
C MET A 305 5.13 9.97 0.16
N GLN A 306 4.08 9.94 0.99
CA GLN A 306 3.61 11.15 1.68
C GLN A 306 3.69 11.03 3.20
N PHE A 307 4.02 12.14 3.87
CA PHE A 307 3.79 12.27 5.31
C PHE A 307 2.34 12.65 5.56
N PHE A 308 1.58 11.70 6.10
CA PHE A 308 0.15 11.90 6.36
C PHE A 308 -0.09 12.94 7.46
N GLY A 309 -0.93 13.94 7.17
CA GLY A 309 -1.23 15.05 8.08
C GLY A 309 -2.69 15.13 8.55
N ALA A 310 -3.50 14.09 8.32
CA ALA A 310 -4.93 14.09 8.64
C ALA A 310 -5.67 15.32 8.08
N ARG A 311 -6.33 16.12 8.93
CA ARG A 311 -7.09 17.31 8.52
C ARG A 311 -7.12 18.41 9.59
N ALA A 312 -7.26 19.65 9.14
CA ALA A 312 -7.58 20.81 9.97
C ALA A 312 -9.06 21.21 9.80
N ASN A 313 -9.70 21.63 10.88
CA ASN A 313 -11.11 22.03 10.86
C ASN A 313 -11.25 23.52 10.54
N LEU A 314 -11.37 23.82 9.25
CA LEU A 314 -11.45 25.20 8.76
C LEU A 314 -12.69 25.95 9.27
N ALA A 315 -13.82 25.27 9.44
CA ALA A 315 -15.03 25.88 10.00
C ALA A 315 -14.81 26.38 11.43
N LYS A 316 -14.09 25.60 12.25
CA LYS A 316 -13.73 26.01 13.60
C LYS A 316 -12.71 27.14 13.63
N THR A 317 -11.76 27.13 12.71
CA THR A 317 -10.82 28.26 12.53
C THR A 317 -11.56 29.55 12.22
N LEU A 318 -12.58 29.52 11.36
CA LEU A 318 -13.41 30.69 11.07
C LEU A 318 -14.13 31.21 12.33
N LEU A 319 -14.66 30.30 13.16
CA LEU A 319 -15.28 30.68 14.45
C LEU A 319 -14.29 31.30 15.43
N TYR A 320 -13.01 30.94 15.37
CA TYR A 320 -11.97 31.51 16.22
C TYR A 320 -11.48 32.89 15.76
N ALA A 321 -11.71 33.23 14.49
CA ALA A 321 -11.34 34.52 13.93
C ALA A 321 -12.37 35.63 14.22
N ASN A 322 -13.62 35.24 14.53
CA ASN A 322 -14.71 36.13 14.91
C ASN A 322 -14.68 36.43 16.42
#